data_AF-A0A563DP58-F1
#
_entry.id   AF-A0A563DP58-F1
#
_cell.length_a   1.000
_cell.length_b   1.000
_cell.length_c   1.000
_cell.angle_alpha   90.00
_cell.angle_beta   90.00
_cell.angle_gamma   90.00
#
_symmetry.space_group_name_H-M   'P 1'
#
loop_
_entity.id
_entity.type
_entity.pdbx_description
1 polymer ?
#
loop_
_entity_poly.entity_id
_entity_poly.type
_entity_poly.pdbx_seq_one_letter_code
_entity_poly.pdbx_strand_id
1 'polypeptide(L)' 'MPKHAHAVRRGADSLRCSFCGKNKNAVDKLIAGPKGVFICNECVRLCDEILEEELLDE' A
#
# COMPACT_ATOMS: atom_id res chain seq x y z
N MET A 1 -26.99 -18.82 -4.02
CA MET A 1 -26.16 -17.70 -3.52
C MET A 1 -25.19 -18.23 -2.46
N PRO A 2 -24.05 -18.84 -2.84
CA PRO A 2 -23.05 -19.30 -1.88
C PRO A 2 -22.30 -18.09 -1.30
N LYS A 3 -22.38 -17.91 0.02
CA LYS A 3 -22.04 -16.65 0.71
C LYS A 3 -20.57 -16.58 1.18
N HIS A 4 -19.81 -17.65 0.99
CA HIS A 4 -18.45 -17.77 1.50
C HIS A 4 -17.55 -18.50 0.50
N ALA A 5 -17.41 -17.95 -0.71
CA ALA A 5 -16.32 -18.31 -1.60
C ALA A 5 -15.07 -17.52 -1.20
N HIS A 6 -14.33 -18.02 -0.20
CA HIS A 6 -12.94 -17.60 -0.01
C HIS A 6 -12.11 -18.13 -1.18
N ALA A 7 -12.11 -17.36 -2.26
CA ALA A 7 -11.26 -17.59 -3.42
C ALA A 7 -9.79 -17.55 -2.99
N VAL A 8 -9.11 -18.70 -2.98
CA VAL A 8 -7.65 -18.78 -3.01
C VAL A 8 -7.19 -18.02 -4.26
N ARG A 9 -6.60 -16.84 -4.06
CA ARG A 9 -6.02 -16.04 -5.14
C ARG A 9 -4.51 -16.17 -5.16
N ARG A 10 -4.01 -16.42 -6.37
CA ARG A 10 -2.61 -16.65 -6.76
C ARG A 10 -1.70 -15.59 -6.13
N GLY A 11 -0.73 -16.04 -5.33
CA GLY A 11 0.03 -15.28 -4.32
C GLY A 11 1.01 -14.20 -4.81
N ALA A 12 0.83 -13.63 -5.99
CA ALA A 12 1.65 -12.51 -6.48
C ALA A 12 0.82 -11.27 -6.87
N ASP A 13 -0.46 -11.44 -7.23
CA ASP A 13 -1.37 -10.33 -7.58
C ASP A 13 -2.17 -9.78 -6.37
N SER A 14 -1.95 -10.34 -5.18
CA SER A 14 -2.73 -10.03 -3.98
C SER A 14 -2.11 -8.94 -3.09
N LEU A 15 -0.80 -8.67 -3.20
CA LEU A 15 -0.14 -7.68 -2.36
C LEU A 15 -0.40 -6.28 -2.90
N ARG A 16 -1.06 -5.45 -2.10
CA ARG A 16 -1.50 -4.10 -2.45
C ARG A 16 -1.10 -3.10 -1.39
N CYS A 17 -0.73 -1.90 -1.81
CA CYS A 17 -0.54 -0.77 -0.91
C CYS A 17 -1.86 -0.49 -0.17
N SER A 18 -1.80 -0.40 1.15
CA SER A 18 -2.95 -0.12 2.01
C SER A 18 -3.47 1.32 1.86
N PHE A 19 -2.67 2.22 1.28
CA PHE A 19 -3.01 3.63 1.11
C PHE A 19 -3.61 3.91 -0.27
N CYS A 20 -2.95 3.51 -1.35
CA CYS A 20 -3.40 3.79 -2.72
C CYS A 20 -4.05 2.60 -3.45
N GLY A 21 -4.01 1.39 -2.89
CA GLY A 21 -4.61 0.18 -3.48
C GLY A 21 -3.86 -0.43 -4.67
N LYS A 22 -2.80 0.22 -5.17
CA LYS A 22 -1.94 -0.30 -6.24
C LYS A 22 -1.33 -1.64 -5.83
N ASN A 23 -1.24 -2.58 -6.78
CA ASN A 23 -0.56 -3.85 -6.54
C ASN A 23 0.96 -3.71 -6.63
N LYS A 24 1.70 -4.72 -6.17
CA LYS A 24 3.18 -4.76 -6.22
C LYS A 24 3.75 -4.52 -7.63
N ASN A 25 3.05 -4.92 -8.69
CA ASN A 25 3.51 -4.77 -10.07
C ASN A 25 3.36 -3.34 -10.62
N ALA A 26 2.55 -2.49 -9.96
CA ALA A 26 2.28 -1.12 -10.37
C ALA A 26 3.15 -0.07 -9.62
N VAL A 27 4.10 -0.53 -8.79
CA VAL A 27 4.98 0.33 -7.98
C VAL A 27 6.39 -0.26 -7.96
N ASP A 28 7.42 0.57 -7.80
CA ASP A 28 8.81 0.10 -7.75
C ASP A 28 9.11 -0.69 -6.46
N LYS A 29 8.58 -0.22 -5.32
CA LYS A 29 8.75 -0.90 -4.03
C LYS A 29 7.42 -0.97 -3.29
N LEU A 30 7.20 -2.12 -2.65
CA LEU A 30 6.12 -2.35 -1.71
C LEU A 30 6.74 -2.85 -0.40
N ILE A 31 6.62 -2.06 0.65
CA ILE A 31 7.20 -2.28 1.97
C ILE A 31 6.15 -2.96 2.85
N ALA A 32 6.53 -4.06 3.50
CA ALA A 32 5.65 -4.80 4.40
C ALA A 32 5.79 -4.29 5.85
N GLY A 33 4.66 -4.03 6.50
CA GLY A 33 4.56 -3.68 7.91
C GLY A 33 3.91 -4.79 8.75
N PRO A 34 3.86 -4.60 10.08
CA PRO A 34 3.16 -5.51 10.98
C PRO A 34 1.68 -5.67 10.58
N LYS A 35 1.08 -6.80 10.99
CA LYS A 35 -0.37 -7.07 10.80
C LYS A 35 -0.85 -7.02 9.34
N GLY A 36 0.03 -7.23 8.37
CA GLY A 36 -0.34 -7.29 6.95
C GLY A 36 -0.66 -5.94 6.32
N VAL A 37 -0.13 -4.85 6.89
CA VAL A 37 -0.19 -3.52 6.28
C VAL A 37 0.96 -3.37 5.28
N PHE A 38 0.72 -2.71 4.15
CA PHE A 38 1.73 -2.47 3.13
C PHE A 38 1.71 -1.00 2.68
N ILE A 39 2.88 -0.43 2.42
CA ILE A 39 3.02 0.92 1.85
C ILE A 39 3.96 0.91 0.66
N CYS A 40 3.63 1.62 -0.42
CA CYS A 40 4.50 1.71 -1.59
C CYS A 40 5.41 2.94 -1.56
N ASN A 41 6.46 2.94 -2.37
CA ASN A 41 7.43 4.03 -2.47
C ASN A 41 6.79 5.39 -2.82
N GLU A 42 5.72 5.40 -3.63
CA GLU A 42 5.02 6.63 -4.00
C GLU A 42 4.27 7.23 -2.80
N CYS A 43 3.57 6.39 -2.03
CA CYS A 43 2.87 6.85 -0.83
C CYS A 43 3.85 7.33 0.25
N VAL A 44 5.03 6.71 0.37
CA VAL A 44 6.07 7.20 1.28
C VAL A 44 6.50 8.62 0.90
N ARG A 45 6.79 8.87 -0.39
CA ARG A 45 7.17 10.22 -0.86
C ARG A 45 6.06 11.25 -0.65
N LEU A 46 4.83 10.90 -0.99
CA LEU A 46 3.69 11.81 -0.77
C LEU A 46 3.51 12.13 0.72
N CYS A 47 3.68 11.15 1.61
CA CYS A 47 3.65 11.40 3.05
C CYS A 47 4.81 12.30 3.50
N ASP A 48 6.00 12.12 2.94
CA ASP A 48 7.18 12.95 3.24
C ASP A 48 6.94 14.40 2.81
N GLU A 49 6.44 14.64 1.59
CA GLU A 49 6.08 15.97 1.07
C GLU A 49 5.06 16.68 1.98
N ILE A 50 4.00 15.97 2.41
CA ILE A 50 2.99 16.53 3.31
C ILE A 50 3.59 16.91 4.67
N LEU A 51 4.52 16.11 5.20
CA LEU A 51 5.18 16.38 6.49
C LEU A 51 6.19 17.51 6.39
N GLU A 52 6.92 17.61 5.27
CA GLU A 52 7.84 18.71 5.00
C GLU A 52 7.10 20.05 4.87
N GLU A 53 5.94 20.08 4.22
CA GLU A 53 5.09 21.27 4.15
C GLU A 53 4.67 21.75 5.56
N GLU A 54 4.28 20.83 6.46
CA GLU A 54 3.89 21.16 7.83
C GLU A 54 5.06 21.75 8.66
N LEU A 55 6.29 21.30 8.42
CA LEU A 55 7.49 21.78 9.12
C LEU A 55 7.98 23.16 8.63
N LEU A 56 7.62 23.58 7.42
CA LEU A 56 7.99 24.89 6.87
C LEU A 56 7.04 26.01 7.30
N ASP A 57 5.84 25.65 7.77
CA ASP A 57 4.83 26.57 8.27
C ASP A 57 5.03 26.93 9.77
N GLU A 58 6.10 26.45 10.42
CA GLU A 58 6.58 26.85 11.76
C GLU A 58 7.81 27.79 11.70
#